data_AF-A0A662F050-F1
#
_entry.id   AF-A0A662F050-F1
#
_cell.length_a   1.000
_cell.length_b   1.000
_cell.length_c   1.000
_cell.angle_alpha   90.00
_cell.angle_beta   90.00
_cell.angle_gamma   90.00
#
_symmetry.space_group_name_H-M   'P 1'
#
loop_
_entity.id
_entity.type
_entity.pdbx_description
1 polymer ?
#
loop_
_entity_poly.entity_id
_entity_poly.type
_entity_poly.pdbx_seq_one_letter_code
_entity_poly.pdbx_strand_id
1 'polypeptide(L)'
;EIENKNINIKIISWIKRGKQRRNIIKYIKEEDTPSEIANKSGYSLNNTSRVLNEFKKIGIVRCLNPKEKTGRLYKLTKKGKLIRDKLSKT
;
A
#
# COMPACT_ATOMS: atom_id res chain seq x y z
N GLU A 1 6.21 9.93 21.60
CA GLU A 1 5.05 9.04 21.34
C GLU A 1 3.84 9.73 20.67
N ILE A 2 3.51 10.97 21.05
CA ILE A 2 2.36 11.74 20.51
C ILE A 2 2.49 12.06 19.01
N GLU A 3 3.67 12.45 18.54
CA GLU A 3 3.93 12.79 17.14
C GLU A 3 3.71 11.60 16.18
N ASN A 4 4.19 10.41 16.58
CA ASN A 4 3.96 9.16 15.86
C ASN A 4 2.47 8.78 15.78
N LYS A 5 1.68 9.12 16.81
CA LYS A 5 0.22 8.91 16.82
C LYS A 5 -0.47 9.85 15.80
N ASN A 6 -0.10 11.12 15.78
CA ASN A 6 -0.63 12.12 14.84
C ASN A 6 -0.29 11.80 13.36
N ILE A 7 0.92 11.34 13.08
CA ILE A 7 1.35 10.92 11.73
C ILE A 7 0.48 9.77 11.20
N ASN A 8 0.18 8.78 12.04
CA ASN A 8 -0.65 7.64 11.65
C ASN A 8 -2.10 8.05 11.33
N ILE A 9 -2.67 9.01 12.05
CA ILE A 9 -4.04 9.51 11.80
C ILE A 9 -4.11 10.19 10.43
N LYS A 10 -3.14 11.04 10.08
CA LYS A 10 -3.09 11.72 8.77
C LYS A 10 -3.03 10.71 7.62
N ILE A 11 -2.21 9.67 7.76
CA ILE A 11 -2.07 8.62 6.74
C ILE A 11 -3.37 7.82 6.60
N ILE A 12 -3.99 7.41 7.72
CA ILE A 12 -5.27 6.67 7.69
C ILE A 12 -6.36 7.51 7.02
N SER A 13 -6.47 8.79 7.39
CA SER A 13 -7.42 9.73 6.77
C SER A 13 -7.17 9.87 5.26
N TRP A 14 -5.90 10.01 4.86
CA TRP A 14 -5.52 10.07 3.45
C TRP A 14 -5.91 8.79 2.69
N ILE A 15 -5.63 7.60 3.23
CA ILE A 15 -6.03 6.32 2.62
C ILE A 15 -7.56 6.23 2.52
N LYS A 16 -8.29 6.55 3.59
CA LYS A 16 -9.77 6.47 3.62
C LYS A 16 -10.43 7.30 2.52
N ARG A 17 -9.89 8.48 2.19
CA ARG A 17 -10.40 9.35 1.11
C ARG A 17 -10.21 8.79 -0.31
N GLY A 18 -9.43 7.73 -0.51
CA GLY A 18 -9.23 7.13 -1.84
C GLY A 18 -9.71 5.70 -1.92
N LYS A 19 -10.72 5.42 -2.74
CA LYS A 19 -11.24 4.06 -2.94
C LYS A 19 -10.15 3.09 -3.41
N GLN A 20 -9.32 3.52 -4.37
CA GLN A 20 -8.17 2.77 -4.87
C GLN A 20 -7.13 2.50 -3.78
N ARG A 21 -6.83 3.47 -2.92
CA ARG A 21 -5.85 3.30 -1.84
C ARG A 21 -6.35 2.29 -0.81
N ARG A 22 -7.63 2.38 -0.42
CA ARG A 22 -8.28 1.42 0.49
C ARG A 22 -8.27 0.00 -0.05
N ASN A 23 -8.62 -0.18 -1.32
CA ASN A 23 -8.69 -1.50 -1.92
C ASN A 23 -7.27 -2.06 -2.12
N ILE A 24 -6.35 -1.30 -2.71
CA ILE A 24 -4.98 -1.78 -2.97
C ILE A 24 -4.28 -2.19 -1.66
N ILE A 25 -4.37 -1.40 -0.58
CA ILE A 25 -3.73 -1.79 0.69
C ILE A 25 -4.33 -3.07 1.30
N LYS A 26 -5.60 -3.37 1.04
CA LYS A 26 -6.29 -4.57 1.51
C LYS A 26 -5.77 -5.84 0.82
N TYR A 27 -5.42 -5.75 -0.47
CA TYR A 27 -5.12 -6.91 -1.30
C TYR A 27 -3.63 -7.21 -1.50
N ILE A 28 -2.72 -6.34 -1.03
CA ILE A 28 -1.27 -6.62 -1.05
C ILE A 28 -0.94 -7.75 -0.07
N LYS A 29 -0.43 -8.86 -0.60
CA LYS A 29 0.16 -9.98 0.17
C LYS A 29 1.67 -9.82 0.27
N GLU A 30 2.35 -10.88 0.72
CA GLU A 30 3.81 -10.94 0.63
C GLU A 30 4.20 -11.31 -0.80
N GLU A 31 5.11 -10.52 -1.38
CA GLU A 31 5.76 -10.81 -2.66
C GLU A 31 4.86 -10.70 -3.91
N ASP A 32 3.83 -9.85 -3.86
CA ASP A 32 2.97 -9.64 -5.02
C ASP A 32 3.59 -8.65 -6.03
N THR A 33 3.42 -8.94 -7.32
CA THR A 33 3.67 -8.00 -8.42
C THR A 33 2.57 -6.94 -8.53
N PRO A 34 2.85 -5.76 -9.14
CA PRO A 34 1.82 -4.77 -9.45
C PRO A 34 0.64 -5.33 -10.24
N SER A 35 0.87 -6.29 -11.15
CA SER A 35 -0.17 -6.92 -11.96
C SER A 35 -1.08 -7.82 -11.12
N GLU A 36 -0.52 -8.61 -10.20
CA GLU A 36 -1.33 -9.42 -9.29
C GLU A 36 -2.14 -8.56 -8.33
N ILE A 37 -1.56 -7.47 -7.81
CA ILE A 37 -2.27 -6.50 -6.96
C ILE A 37 -3.40 -5.84 -7.73
N ALA A 38 -3.16 -5.45 -8.98
CA ALA A 38 -4.16 -4.86 -9.88
C ALA A 38 -5.36 -5.80 -10.07
N ASN A 39 -5.08 -7.07 -10.40
CA ASN A 39 -6.11 -8.10 -10.57
C ASN A 39 -6.91 -8.33 -9.29
N LYS A 40 -6.25 -8.48 -8.14
CA LYS A 40 -6.93 -8.71 -6.85
C LYS A 40 -7.74 -7.51 -6.38
N SER A 41 -7.30 -6.29 -6.69
CA SER A 41 -7.94 -5.06 -6.22
C SER A 41 -8.98 -4.47 -7.20
N GLY A 42 -9.07 -5.01 -8.41
CA GLY A 42 -9.98 -4.53 -9.45
C GLY A 42 -9.59 -3.18 -10.05
N TYR A 43 -8.30 -2.84 -10.06
CA TYR A 43 -7.77 -1.59 -10.63
C TYR A 43 -6.82 -1.86 -11.79
N SER A 44 -6.67 -0.89 -12.69
CA SER A 44 -5.68 -0.97 -13.76
C SER A 44 -4.24 -1.00 -13.23
N LEU A 45 -3.34 -1.60 -13.99
CA LEU A 45 -1.91 -1.64 -13.67
C LEU A 45 -1.32 -0.24 -13.44
N ASN A 46 -1.73 0.75 -14.24
CA ASN A 46 -1.28 2.15 -14.10
C ASN A 46 -1.73 2.75 -12.76
N ASN A 47 -3.00 2.58 -12.38
CA ASN A 47 -3.52 3.10 -11.11
C ASN A 47 -2.83 2.40 -9.93
N THR A 48 -2.72 1.08 -10.00
CA THR A 48 -2.02 0.28 -9.00
C THR A 48 -0.56 0.71 -8.83
N SER A 49 0.17 0.90 -9.93
CA SER A 49 1.56 1.35 -9.91
C SER A 49 1.71 2.76 -9.31
N ARG A 50 0.79 3.68 -9.64
CA ARG A 50 0.77 5.03 -9.04
C ARG A 50 0.58 4.95 -7.52
N VAL A 51 -0.40 4.17 -7.06
CA VAL A 51 -0.68 4.02 -5.62
C VAL A 51 0.48 3.33 -4.90
N LEU A 52 1.10 2.29 -5.48
CA LEU A 52 2.27 1.64 -4.91
C LEU A 52 3.46 2.60 -4.77
N ASN A 53 3.67 3.50 -5.75
CA ASN A 53 4.68 4.54 -5.65
C ASN A 53 4.38 5.54 -4.53
N GLU A 54 3.12 5.99 -4.40
CA GLU A 54 2.69 6.86 -3.30
C GLU A 54 2.89 6.17 -1.94
N PHE A 55 2.47 4.91 -1.80
CA PHE A 55 2.66 4.10 -0.60
C PHE A 55 4.14 3.89 -0.26
N LYS A 56 4.99 3.67 -1.27
CA LYS A 56 6.44 3.55 -1.08
C LYS A 56 7.03 4.84 -0.53
N LYS A 57 6.65 6.00 -1.07
CA LYS A 57 7.11 7.33 -0.61
C LYS A 57 6.80 7.59 0.87
N ILE A 58 5.66 7.10 1.37
CA ILE A 58 5.24 7.28 2.78
C ILE A 58 5.52 6.06 3.68
N GLY A 59 6.25 5.06 3.16
CA GLY A 59 6.72 3.89 3.91
C GLY A 59 5.65 2.84 4.24
N ILE A 60 4.55 2.76 3.49
CA ILE A 60 3.52 1.71 3.65
C ILE A 60 3.96 0.40 2.99
N VAL A 61 4.60 0.47 1.83
CA VAL A 61 5.13 -0.69 1.09
C VAL A 61 6.62 -0.54 0.85
N ARG A 62 7.29 -1.66 0.55
CA ARG A 62 8.64 -1.67 -0.03
C ARG A 62 8.68 -2.57 -1.26
N CYS A 63 9.49 -2.17 -2.25
CA CYS A 63 9.87 -3.04 -3.38
C CYS A 63 11.03 -3.92 -2.94
N LEU A 64 10.95 -5.22 -3.18
CA LEU A 64 11.94 -6.21 -2.75
C LEU A 64 13.12 -6.32 -3.72
N ASN A 65 12.87 -6.08 -5.00
CA ASN A 65 13.83 -6.17 -6.11
C ASN A 65 13.84 -4.85 -6.91
N PRO A 66 14.29 -3.72 -6.32
CA PRO A 66 14.20 -2.40 -6.95
C PRO A 66 15.02 -2.24 -8.24
N LYS A 67 16.04 -3.08 -8.44
CA LYS A 67 16.89 -3.08 -9.65
C LYS A 67 16.17 -3.63 -10.89
N GLU A 68 15.13 -4.44 -10.69
CA GLU A 68 14.37 -5.01 -11.80
C GLU A 68 13.51 -3.97 -12.49
N LYS A 69 13.39 -4.08 -13.82
CA LYS A 69 12.49 -3.23 -14.63
C LYS A 69 11.08 -3.83 -14.69
N THR A 70 10.99 -5.16 -14.81
CA THR A 70 9.75 -5.95 -14.86
C THR A 70 9.72 -6.94 -13.68
N GLY A 71 8.54 -7.46 -13.31
CA GLY A 71 8.45 -8.45 -12.22
C GLY A 71 8.82 -7.92 -10.83
N ARG A 72 8.66 -6.61 -10.58
CA ARG A 72 8.90 -6.04 -9.25
C ARG A 72 7.95 -6.64 -8.22
N LEU A 73 8.47 -7.03 -7.07
CA LEU A 73 7.73 -7.62 -5.96
C LEU A 73 7.56 -6.61 -4.84
N TYR A 74 6.34 -6.47 -4.33
CA TYR A 74 6.00 -5.55 -3.26
C TYR A 74 5.54 -6.30 -2.02
N LYS A 75 5.82 -5.70 -0.86
CA LYS A 75 5.19 -6.12 0.40
C LYS A 75 4.90 -4.94 1.32
N LEU A 76 3.94 -5.13 2.21
CA LEU A 76 3.66 -4.19 3.29
C LEU A 76 4.83 -4.13 4.29
N THR A 77 5.18 -2.93 4.71
CA THR A 77 6.09 -2.72 5.85
C THR A 77 5.37 -3.02 7.16
N LYS A 78 6.10 -3.07 8.29
CA LYS A 78 5.48 -3.17 9.63
C LYS A 78 4.42 -2.07 9.82
N LYS A 79 4.75 -0.84 9.43
CA LYS A 79 3.81 0.30 9.42
C LYS A 79 2.60 0.01 8.52
N GLY A 80 2.82 -0.43 7.28
CA GLY A 80 1.73 -0.75 6.35
C GLY A 80 0.76 -1.80 6.88
N LYS A 81 1.27 -2.88 7.49
CA LYS A 81 0.45 -3.92 8.14
C LYS A 81 -0.42 -3.32 9.25
N LEU A 82 0.15 -2.51 10.14
CA LEU A 82 -0.60 -1.85 11.22
C LEU A 82 -1.73 -0.93 10.71
N ILE A 83 -1.50 -0.13 9.64
CA ILE A 83 -2.59 0.73 9.13
C ILE A 83 -3.65 -0.09 8.40
N ARG A 84 -3.26 -1.14 7.66
CA ARG A 84 -4.21 -2.06 7.02
C ARG A 84 -5.12 -2.70 8.07
N ASP A 85 -4.54 -3.21 9.15
CA ASP A 85 -5.30 -3.88 10.20
C ASP A 85 -6.23 -2.91 10.94
N LYS A 86 -5.85 -1.63 11.09
CA LYS A 86 -6.75 -0.57 11.59
C LYS A 86 -7.90 -0.25 10.63
N LEU A 87 -7.69 -0.38 9.32
CA LEU A 87 -8.73 -0.14 8.31
C LEU A 87 -9.71 -1.29 8.19
N SER A 88 -9.30 -2.53 8.48
CA SER A 88 -10.17 -3.71 8.44
C SER A 88 -11.08 -3.86 9.68
N LYS A 89 -10.78 -3.16 10.77
CA LYS A 89 -11.55 -3.18 12.03
C LYS A 89 -12.64 -2.09 12.11
N THR A 90 -12.88 -1.35 11.02
CA THR A 90 -13.95 -0.34 10.90
C THR A 90 -14.91 -0.78 9.82
#